data_AF-A0A2R6G0Q1-F1
#
_entry.id   AF-A0A2R6G0Q1-F1
#
_cell.length_a   1.000
_cell.length_b   1.000
_cell.length_c   1.000
_cell.angle_alpha   90.00
_cell.angle_beta   90.00
_cell.angle_gamma   90.00
#
_symmetry.space_group_name_H-M   'P 1'
#
loop_
_entity.id
_entity.type
_entity.pdbx_description
1 polymer ?
#
loop_
_entity_poly.entity_id
_entity_poly.type
_entity_poly.pdbx_seq_one_letter_code
_entity_poly.pdbx_strand_id
1 'polypeptide(L)'
;MPETYGDLFEYYEAVWILLRDELEGLNEPARSETVEVLLQAASGVSVQSVELSGIVRSTLDELYHQDWVDKGEVIQAAVRIVHFSGDSFPEGEQRAWREFTEEISEGSYHARLKRYVGLQLGVDSDTDRGEGASYKDRLPELVETALQDPATLHDELPWLVPESPGRAIEFGYQLGQEDEDRELLNPILNEARSEEVTTTPRLLTGYLRAVGKDNPDLRQEILESTKGDDALNRHLVNLSVRSGLTEEDVDRMLEAVEDGQIEPVDLRALKARAHPYEVVPENTFAEVCDVLLTEDTGEGAIALLDIFQSYYVFPDGAPAVNGGLAVELLTHDVFLQNEHQLRYPQGTARWWSETANELLDTHPDAGMELLAPILGNLGEKGSLLTTTHDIEEVISRLLSENTEEAWDRITEVLEERDERTIWLMNWLSGGFRFDDTSSIPFIPPDLLREWAEEDPETNGIIAARLVPARFFHDEGKKCLARELLKRYGDIEDVRHALSGNYHSESFAGPESEHYKRKREDLQEFKNKEDDPNVLKWLNEEIATLTGRIKRAEVAEESSGRY
;
A
#
# COMPACT_ATOMS: atom_id res chain seq x y z
N MET A 1 1.45 -47.06 4.02
CA MET A 1 1.71 -46.39 2.72
C MET A 1 1.16 -47.31 1.64
N PRO A 2 0.44 -46.77 0.64
CA PRO A 2 -0.09 -47.58 -0.46
C PRO A 2 1.06 -48.28 -1.20
N GLU A 3 0.88 -49.56 -1.54
CA GLU A 3 1.88 -50.37 -2.24
C GLU A 3 1.69 -50.29 -3.76
N THR A 4 0.49 -49.93 -4.21
CA THR A 4 0.14 -49.74 -5.62
C THR A 4 -0.64 -48.43 -5.87
N TYR A 5 -0.74 -48.00 -7.14
CA TYR A 5 -1.64 -46.91 -7.53
C TYR A 5 -3.12 -47.24 -7.27
N GLY A 6 -3.50 -48.53 -7.32
CA GLY A 6 -4.84 -48.98 -6.95
C GLY A 6 -5.14 -48.70 -5.48
N ASP A 7 -4.22 -49.07 -4.58
CA ASP A 7 -4.37 -48.82 -3.14
C ASP A 7 -4.46 -47.31 -2.82
N LEU A 8 -3.78 -46.48 -3.62
CA LEU A 8 -3.86 -45.02 -3.50
C LEU A 8 -5.24 -44.48 -3.94
N PHE A 9 -5.80 -45.00 -5.04
CA PHE A 9 -7.12 -44.60 -5.50
C PHE A 9 -8.23 -45.07 -4.56
N GLU A 10 -8.13 -46.30 -4.04
CA GLU A 10 -9.02 -46.81 -2.99
C GLU A 10 -8.95 -45.95 -1.72
N TYR A 11 -7.75 -45.46 -1.36
CA TYR A 11 -7.59 -44.54 -0.23
C TYR A 11 -8.26 -43.18 -0.48
N TYR A 12 -8.08 -42.59 -1.67
CA TYR A 12 -8.77 -41.34 -2.02
C TYR A 12 -10.29 -41.52 -2.04
N GLU A 13 -10.78 -42.60 -2.63
CA GLU A 13 -12.20 -42.94 -2.64
C GLU A 13 -12.75 -43.07 -1.22
N ALA A 14 -12.08 -43.83 -0.35
CA ALA A 14 -12.52 -44.05 1.03
C ALA A 14 -12.57 -42.75 1.84
N VAL A 15 -11.54 -41.88 1.69
CA VAL A 15 -11.51 -40.58 2.37
C VAL A 15 -12.60 -39.66 1.82
N TRP A 16 -12.79 -39.62 0.50
CA TRP A 16 -13.80 -38.79 -0.14
C TRP A 16 -15.21 -39.17 0.30
N ILE A 17 -15.53 -40.47 0.24
CA ILE A 17 -16.83 -41.00 0.68
C ILE A 17 -17.04 -40.73 2.17
N LEU A 18 -16.02 -40.92 3.01
CA LEU A 18 -16.12 -40.61 4.45
C LEU A 18 -16.50 -39.15 4.69
N LEU A 19 -15.81 -38.21 4.03
CA LEU A 19 -16.09 -36.79 4.19
C LEU A 19 -17.50 -36.44 3.71
N ARG A 20 -17.90 -36.95 2.53
CA ARG A 20 -19.25 -36.74 1.97
C ARG A 20 -20.34 -37.30 2.89
N ASP A 21 -20.20 -38.53 3.35
CA ASP A 21 -21.24 -39.23 4.10
C ASP A 21 -21.43 -38.63 5.52
N GLU A 22 -20.41 -37.96 6.07
CA GLU A 22 -20.49 -37.30 7.38
C GLU A 22 -21.09 -35.89 7.32
N LEU A 23 -21.23 -35.25 6.13
CA LEU A 23 -21.65 -33.85 5.98
C LEU A 23 -22.93 -33.50 6.75
N GLU A 24 -23.96 -34.35 6.68
CA GLU A 24 -25.24 -34.12 7.36
C GLU A 24 -25.14 -34.20 8.89
N GLY A 25 -24.17 -34.96 9.41
CA GLY A 25 -23.93 -35.15 10.85
C GLY A 25 -23.06 -34.06 11.48
N LEU A 26 -22.34 -33.29 10.66
CA LEU A 26 -21.47 -32.22 11.13
C LEU A 26 -22.27 -30.97 11.55
N ASN A 27 -21.72 -30.25 12.53
CA ASN A 27 -22.21 -28.91 12.84
C ASN A 27 -21.85 -27.93 11.72
N GLU A 28 -22.54 -26.79 11.67
CA GLU A 28 -22.40 -25.82 10.57
C GLU A 28 -20.94 -25.41 10.28
N PRO A 29 -20.10 -25.01 11.27
CA PRO A 29 -18.70 -24.67 10.99
C PRO A 29 -17.89 -25.82 10.37
N ALA A 30 -17.97 -27.02 10.96
CA ALA A 30 -17.23 -28.19 10.45
C ALA A 30 -17.76 -28.64 9.09
N ARG A 31 -19.06 -28.49 8.85
CA ARG A 31 -19.71 -28.81 7.58
C ARG A 31 -19.24 -27.87 6.47
N SER A 32 -19.23 -26.56 6.72
CA SER A 32 -18.71 -25.56 5.77
C SER A 32 -17.23 -25.81 5.44
N GLU A 33 -16.39 -26.06 6.44
CA GLU A 33 -14.97 -26.41 6.22
C GLU A 33 -14.83 -27.70 5.40
N THR A 34 -15.66 -28.71 5.66
CA THR A 34 -15.64 -29.98 4.92
C THR A 34 -16.05 -29.78 3.45
N VAL A 35 -17.06 -28.95 3.17
CA VAL A 35 -17.42 -28.58 1.80
C VAL A 35 -16.27 -27.87 1.10
N GLU A 36 -15.65 -26.88 1.75
CA GLU A 36 -14.51 -26.17 1.18
C GLU A 36 -13.37 -27.15 0.81
N VAL A 37 -13.04 -28.08 1.69
CA VAL A 37 -12.03 -29.12 1.45
C VAL A 37 -12.41 -29.99 0.24
N LEU A 38 -13.66 -30.43 0.13
CA LEU A 38 -14.14 -31.22 -1.01
C LEU A 38 -14.02 -30.41 -2.32
N LEU A 39 -14.47 -29.16 -2.34
CA LEU A 39 -14.43 -28.31 -3.53
C LEU A 39 -12.99 -28.01 -3.98
N GLN A 40 -12.07 -27.75 -3.04
CA GLN A 40 -10.66 -27.52 -3.35
C GLN A 40 -9.94 -28.78 -3.84
N ALA A 41 -10.26 -29.95 -3.27
CA ALA A 41 -9.66 -31.22 -3.65
C ALA A 41 -10.22 -31.81 -4.95
N ALA A 42 -11.42 -31.39 -5.37
CA ALA A 42 -12.18 -31.98 -6.48
C ALA A 42 -11.34 -32.18 -7.75
N SER A 43 -10.69 -31.13 -8.25
CA SER A 43 -9.84 -31.21 -9.45
C SER A 43 -8.70 -32.22 -9.31
N GLY A 44 -8.00 -32.22 -8.18
CA GLY A 44 -6.86 -33.12 -7.95
C GLY A 44 -7.28 -34.59 -7.85
N VAL A 45 -8.45 -34.87 -7.29
CA VAL A 45 -9.00 -36.23 -7.15
C VAL A 45 -9.61 -36.72 -8.47
N SER A 46 -10.36 -35.88 -9.19
CA SER A 46 -11.01 -36.27 -10.44
C SER A 46 -10.01 -36.74 -11.51
N VAL A 47 -8.83 -36.13 -11.61
CA VAL A 47 -7.84 -36.49 -12.64
C VAL A 47 -7.12 -37.81 -12.38
N GLN A 48 -7.33 -38.45 -11.23
CA GLN A 48 -6.64 -39.69 -10.86
C GLN A 48 -7.22 -40.93 -11.57
N SER A 49 -8.54 -41.00 -11.73
CA SER A 49 -9.24 -42.10 -12.43
C SER A 49 -10.65 -41.69 -12.87
N VAL A 50 -11.24 -42.44 -13.82
CA VAL A 50 -12.61 -42.19 -14.30
C VAL A 50 -13.63 -42.46 -13.20
N GLU A 51 -13.39 -43.49 -12.39
CA GLU A 51 -14.24 -43.87 -11.26
C GLU A 51 -14.27 -42.76 -10.20
N LEU A 52 -13.10 -42.25 -9.78
CA LEU A 52 -13.01 -41.12 -8.85
C LEU A 52 -13.63 -39.85 -9.43
N SER A 53 -13.42 -39.58 -10.73
CA SER A 53 -14.06 -38.47 -11.43
C SER A 53 -15.58 -38.51 -11.33
N GLY A 54 -16.18 -39.69 -11.55
CA GLY A 54 -17.63 -39.90 -11.40
C GLY A 54 -18.12 -39.66 -9.97
N ILE A 55 -17.37 -40.12 -8.96
CA ILE A 55 -17.72 -39.91 -7.53
C ILE A 55 -17.68 -38.43 -7.17
N VAL A 56 -16.61 -37.72 -7.58
CA VAL A 56 -16.48 -36.27 -7.34
C VAL A 56 -17.63 -35.54 -8.01
N ARG A 57 -17.94 -35.84 -9.27
CA ARG A 57 -19.04 -35.20 -10.00
C ARG A 57 -20.41 -35.44 -9.35
N SER A 58 -20.70 -36.67 -8.92
CA SER A 58 -21.91 -37.00 -8.14
C SER A 58 -21.96 -36.21 -6.83
N THR A 59 -20.83 -36.06 -6.16
CA THR A 59 -20.76 -35.30 -4.89
C THR A 59 -21.03 -33.82 -5.13
N LEU A 60 -20.46 -33.23 -6.18
CA LEU A 60 -20.74 -31.83 -6.52
C LEU A 60 -22.22 -31.63 -6.90
N ASP A 61 -22.82 -32.57 -7.62
CA ASP A 61 -24.26 -32.54 -7.93
C ASP A 61 -25.11 -32.58 -6.66
N GLU A 62 -24.80 -33.49 -5.74
CA GLU A 62 -25.48 -33.59 -4.44
C GLU A 62 -25.35 -32.29 -3.64
N LEU A 63 -24.15 -31.70 -3.59
CA LEU A 63 -23.88 -30.45 -2.90
C LEU A 63 -24.63 -29.27 -3.53
N TYR A 64 -24.72 -29.20 -4.87
CA TYR A 64 -25.43 -28.13 -5.57
C TYR A 64 -26.92 -28.04 -5.19
N HIS A 65 -27.52 -29.17 -4.82
CA HIS A 65 -28.93 -29.27 -4.44
C HIS A 65 -29.17 -29.07 -2.94
N GLN A 66 -28.15 -28.78 -2.14
CA GLN A 66 -28.30 -28.47 -0.72
C GLN A 66 -28.53 -26.97 -0.49
N ASP A 67 -29.57 -26.64 0.26
CA ASP A 67 -29.93 -25.23 0.57
C ASP A 67 -28.87 -24.49 1.41
N TRP A 68 -28.00 -25.24 2.11
CA TRP A 68 -26.97 -24.72 2.99
C TRP A 68 -25.58 -24.62 2.32
N VAL A 69 -25.47 -25.00 1.04
CA VAL A 69 -24.23 -24.89 0.26
C VAL A 69 -24.33 -23.67 -0.66
N ASP A 70 -23.24 -22.89 -0.76
CA ASP A 70 -23.14 -21.86 -1.78
C ASP A 70 -22.98 -22.50 -3.17
N LYS A 71 -24.05 -22.47 -3.96
CA LYS A 71 -24.09 -22.95 -5.34
C LYS A 71 -23.01 -22.32 -6.21
N GLY A 72 -22.62 -21.07 -5.92
CA GLY A 72 -21.55 -20.37 -6.61
C GLY A 72 -20.20 -21.09 -6.47
N GLU A 73 -19.87 -21.59 -5.27
CA GLU A 73 -18.61 -22.32 -5.06
C GLU A 73 -18.59 -23.65 -5.82
N VAL A 74 -19.73 -24.34 -5.89
CA VAL A 74 -19.87 -25.58 -6.68
C VAL A 74 -19.70 -25.30 -8.18
N ILE A 75 -20.36 -24.26 -8.71
CA ILE A 75 -20.19 -23.81 -10.10
C ILE A 75 -18.73 -23.47 -10.36
N GLN A 76 -18.08 -22.70 -9.48
CA GLN A 76 -16.67 -22.33 -9.64
C GLN A 76 -15.77 -23.56 -9.69
N ALA A 77 -15.98 -24.55 -8.83
CA ALA A 77 -15.20 -25.79 -8.83
C ALA A 77 -15.38 -26.56 -10.14
N ALA A 78 -16.61 -26.75 -10.61
CA ALA A 78 -16.92 -27.46 -11.85
C ALA A 78 -16.31 -26.76 -13.08
N VAL A 79 -16.48 -25.44 -13.18
CA VAL A 79 -15.91 -24.63 -14.29
C VAL A 79 -14.38 -24.72 -14.30
N ARG A 80 -13.74 -24.64 -13.13
CA ARG A 80 -12.27 -24.79 -13.03
C ARG A 80 -11.80 -26.18 -13.46
N ILE A 81 -12.52 -27.24 -13.09
CA ILE A 81 -12.20 -28.61 -13.51
C ILE A 81 -12.27 -28.73 -15.03
N VAL A 82 -13.36 -28.27 -15.67
CA VAL A 82 -13.49 -28.29 -17.13
C VAL A 82 -12.37 -27.49 -17.79
N HIS A 83 -12.05 -26.30 -17.30
CA HIS A 83 -11.09 -25.42 -17.94
C HIS A 83 -9.63 -25.86 -17.74
N PHE A 84 -9.21 -26.19 -16.52
CA PHE A 84 -7.81 -26.47 -16.20
C PHE A 84 -7.46 -27.96 -16.26
N SER A 85 -8.41 -28.84 -15.94
CA SER A 85 -8.21 -30.30 -15.92
C SER A 85 -8.82 -31.01 -17.13
N GLY A 86 -9.63 -30.32 -17.94
CA GLY A 86 -10.37 -30.88 -19.07
C GLY A 86 -9.52 -31.74 -20.01
N ASP A 87 -8.32 -31.27 -20.35
CA ASP A 87 -7.41 -31.96 -21.28
C ASP A 87 -6.74 -33.20 -20.68
N SER A 88 -6.81 -33.37 -19.36
CA SER A 88 -6.28 -34.55 -18.66
C SER A 88 -7.30 -35.70 -18.63
N PHE A 89 -8.56 -35.44 -18.98
CA PHE A 89 -9.61 -36.45 -18.99
C PHE A 89 -9.72 -37.19 -20.34
N PRO A 90 -10.13 -38.47 -20.34
CA PRO A 90 -10.61 -39.12 -21.55
C PRO A 90 -11.82 -38.38 -22.15
N GLU A 91 -12.00 -38.44 -23.48
CA GLU A 91 -13.07 -37.71 -24.20
C GLU A 91 -14.47 -37.89 -23.60
N GLY A 92 -14.80 -39.10 -23.14
CA GLY A 92 -16.08 -39.41 -22.51
C GLY A 92 -16.28 -38.65 -21.19
N GLU A 93 -15.25 -38.59 -20.36
CA GLU A 93 -15.31 -37.92 -19.05
C GLU A 93 -15.24 -36.39 -19.22
N GLN A 94 -14.46 -35.91 -20.20
CA GLN A 94 -14.44 -34.49 -20.56
C GLN A 94 -15.84 -34.00 -20.98
N ARG A 95 -16.55 -34.80 -21.80
CA ARG A 95 -17.94 -34.49 -22.17
C ARG A 95 -18.85 -34.48 -20.95
N ALA A 96 -18.70 -35.47 -20.08
CA ALA A 96 -19.54 -35.63 -18.91
C ALA A 96 -19.39 -34.47 -17.89
N TRP A 97 -18.17 -33.93 -17.74
CA TRP A 97 -17.92 -32.70 -16.98
C TRP A 97 -18.47 -31.45 -17.64
N ARG A 98 -18.39 -31.32 -18.97
CA ARG A 98 -18.99 -30.19 -19.70
C ARG A 98 -20.51 -30.18 -19.54
N GLU A 99 -21.16 -31.33 -19.75
CA GLU A 99 -22.61 -31.48 -19.60
C GLU A 99 -23.06 -31.14 -18.18
N PHE A 100 -22.37 -31.67 -17.15
CA PHE A 100 -22.65 -31.32 -15.76
C PHE A 100 -22.48 -29.82 -15.47
N THR A 101 -21.38 -29.23 -15.95
CA THR A 101 -21.12 -27.80 -15.75
C THR A 101 -22.17 -26.94 -16.44
N GLU A 102 -22.58 -27.30 -17.66
CA GLU A 102 -23.66 -26.63 -18.40
C GLU A 102 -24.99 -26.73 -17.64
N GLU A 103 -25.33 -27.90 -17.09
CA GLU A 103 -26.54 -28.11 -16.30
C GLU A 103 -26.60 -27.19 -15.08
N ILE A 104 -25.54 -27.15 -14.27
CA ILE A 104 -25.54 -26.38 -13.01
C ILE A 104 -25.29 -24.88 -13.20
N SER A 105 -24.75 -24.45 -14.34
CA SER A 105 -24.38 -23.03 -14.55
C SER A 105 -25.19 -22.32 -15.63
N GLU A 106 -25.77 -23.04 -16.58
CA GLU A 106 -26.56 -22.46 -17.68
C GLU A 106 -28.06 -22.80 -17.59
N GLY A 107 -28.45 -23.75 -16.74
CA GLY A 107 -29.82 -24.28 -16.67
C GLY A 107 -30.90 -23.33 -16.17
N SER A 108 -30.54 -22.20 -15.56
CA SER A 108 -31.49 -21.21 -15.04
C SER A 108 -30.97 -19.78 -15.13
N TYR A 109 -31.85 -18.79 -14.95
CA TYR A 109 -31.44 -17.39 -14.81
C TYR A 109 -30.52 -17.19 -13.59
N HIS A 110 -30.94 -17.67 -12.42
CA HIS A 110 -30.16 -17.68 -11.18
C HIS A 110 -28.72 -18.21 -11.38
N ALA A 111 -28.58 -19.39 -11.97
CA ALA A 111 -27.29 -20.05 -12.17
C ALA A 111 -26.36 -19.22 -13.08
N ARG A 112 -26.91 -18.72 -14.19
CA ARG A 112 -26.16 -17.86 -15.12
C ARG A 112 -25.76 -16.54 -14.46
N LEU A 113 -26.64 -15.96 -13.64
CA LEU A 113 -26.37 -14.73 -12.90
C LEU A 113 -25.28 -14.94 -11.84
N LYS A 114 -25.36 -16.01 -11.02
CA LYS A 114 -24.30 -16.41 -10.08
C LYS A 114 -22.96 -16.65 -10.79
N ARG A 115 -22.95 -17.31 -11.95
CA ARG A 115 -21.71 -17.52 -12.71
C ARG A 115 -21.12 -16.21 -13.23
N TYR A 116 -21.88 -15.49 -14.05
CA TYR A 116 -21.35 -14.40 -14.86
C TYR A 116 -21.32 -13.05 -14.16
N VAL A 117 -22.11 -12.87 -13.10
CA VAL A 117 -22.13 -11.65 -12.27
C VAL A 117 -21.54 -11.91 -10.88
N GLY A 118 -21.87 -13.06 -10.27
CA GLY A 118 -21.40 -13.52 -8.96
C GLY A 118 -19.89 -13.72 -8.85
N LEU A 119 -19.36 -14.70 -9.58
CA LEU A 119 -18.11 -15.40 -9.25
C LEU A 119 -16.81 -14.80 -9.83
N GLN A 120 -16.90 -13.79 -10.71
CA GLN A 120 -15.77 -13.15 -11.39
C GLN A 120 -14.64 -14.13 -11.81
N LEU A 121 -14.99 -15.22 -12.49
CA LEU A 121 -14.02 -16.24 -12.86
C LEU A 121 -13.08 -15.74 -13.96
N GLY A 122 -11.77 -15.94 -13.78
CA GLY A 122 -10.76 -15.57 -14.79
C GLY A 122 -10.97 -16.29 -16.13
N VAL A 123 -11.51 -17.50 -16.09
CA VAL A 123 -11.84 -18.31 -17.28
C VAL A 123 -12.94 -17.70 -18.15
N ASP A 124 -13.80 -16.85 -17.59
CA ASP A 124 -14.86 -16.17 -18.35
C ASP A 124 -14.35 -14.84 -18.95
N SER A 125 -13.20 -14.33 -18.49
CA SER A 125 -12.50 -13.17 -19.07
C SER A 125 -11.46 -13.53 -20.12
N ASP A 126 -10.89 -14.73 -20.04
CA ASP A 126 -9.76 -15.14 -20.87
C ASP A 126 -10.23 -15.94 -22.09
N THR A 127 -10.28 -15.28 -23.26
CA THR A 127 -10.64 -15.92 -24.53
C THR A 127 -9.46 -16.63 -25.20
N ASP A 128 -8.26 -16.65 -24.59
CA ASP A 128 -7.04 -17.13 -25.25
C ASP A 128 -7.06 -18.63 -25.60
N ARG A 129 -7.97 -19.43 -25.01
CA ARG A 129 -8.20 -20.83 -25.41
C ARG A 129 -9.28 -21.02 -26.49
N GLY A 130 -9.94 -19.95 -26.95
CA GLY A 130 -10.86 -19.97 -28.09
C GLY A 130 -12.14 -20.81 -27.93
N GLU A 131 -12.39 -21.38 -26.76
CA GLU A 131 -13.58 -22.19 -26.48
C GLU A 131 -14.42 -21.53 -25.35
N GLY A 132 -15.51 -20.86 -25.73
CA GLY A 132 -16.50 -20.32 -24.80
C GLY A 132 -16.93 -18.88 -25.11
N ALA A 133 -18.18 -18.53 -24.76
CA ALA A 133 -18.65 -17.15 -24.77
C ALA A 133 -18.06 -16.40 -23.56
N SER A 134 -17.55 -15.19 -23.78
CA SER A 134 -17.03 -14.36 -22.69
C SER A 134 -18.20 -13.91 -21.80
N TYR A 135 -17.92 -13.54 -20.55
CA TYR A 135 -18.88 -12.83 -19.72
C TYR A 135 -19.47 -11.60 -20.45
N LYS A 136 -18.68 -10.95 -21.32
CA LYS A 136 -19.13 -9.79 -22.10
C LYS A 136 -20.24 -10.13 -23.09
N ASP A 137 -20.27 -11.36 -23.58
CA ASP A 137 -21.31 -11.85 -24.49
C ASP A 137 -22.56 -12.28 -23.69
N ARG A 138 -22.39 -12.74 -22.45
CA ARG A 138 -23.46 -13.28 -21.60
C ARG A 138 -24.20 -12.24 -20.79
N LEU A 139 -23.55 -11.16 -20.37
CA LEU A 139 -24.21 -10.08 -19.64
C LEU A 139 -25.40 -9.47 -20.41
N PRO A 140 -25.29 -9.15 -21.72
CA PRO A 140 -26.42 -8.64 -22.49
C PRO A 140 -27.62 -9.60 -22.50
N GLU A 141 -27.39 -10.92 -22.62
CA GLU A 141 -28.46 -11.93 -22.58
C GLU A 141 -29.18 -11.95 -21.21
N LEU A 142 -28.44 -11.76 -20.13
CA LEU A 142 -28.99 -11.68 -18.77
C LEU A 142 -29.80 -10.40 -18.55
N VAL A 143 -29.33 -9.27 -19.09
CA VAL A 143 -30.06 -7.99 -19.05
C VAL A 143 -31.34 -8.08 -19.87
N GLU A 144 -31.28 -8.62 -21.08
CA GLU A 144 -32.47 -8.84 -21.92
C GLU A 144 -33.50 -9.72 -21.21
N THR A 145 -33.05 -10.81 -20.57
CA THR A 145 -33.94 -11.69 -19.79
C THR A 145 -34.62 -10.91 -18.64
N ALA A 146 -33.85 -10.11 -17.89
CA ALA A 146 -34.37 -9.31 -16.78
C ALA A 146 -35.40 -8.26 -17.23
N LEU A 147 -35.21 -7.66 -18.41
CA LEU A 147 -36.14 -6.66 -18.94
C LEU A 147 -37.40 -7.28 -19.55
N GLN A 148 -37.28 -8.47 -20.15
CA GLN A 148 -38.42 -9.21 -20.69
C GLN A 148 -39.32 -9.77 -19.58
N ASP A 149 -38.75 -10.16 -18.45
CA ASP A 149 -39.47 -10.63 -17.26
C ASP A 149 -38.86 -10.09 -15.96
N PRO A 150 -39.21 -8.84 -15.56
CA PRO A 150 -38.68 -8.19 -14.35
C PRO A 150 -38.81 -9.01 -13.06
N ALA A 151 -39.82 -9.89 -12.98
CA ALA A 151 -39.99 -10.78 -11.83
C ALA A 151 -38.78 -11.69 -11.63
N THR A 152 -38.14 -12.14 -12.71
CA THR A 152 -36.93 -12.98 -12.63
C THR A 152 -35.78 -12.27 -11.96
N LEU A 153 -35.59 -10.96 -12.19
CA LEU A 153 -34.56 -10.20 -11.50
C LEU A 153 -34.97 -9.86 -10.06
N HIS A 154 -36.25 -9.56 -9.81
CA HIS A 154 -36.73 -9.26 -8.47
C HIS A 154 -36.43 -10.38 -7.47
N ASP A 155 -36.59 -11.65 -7.89
CA ASP A 155 -36.28 -12.81 -7.05
C ASP A 155 -34.78 -12.93 -6.72
N GLU A 156 -33.90 -12.26 -7.48
CA GLU A 156 -32.44 -12.29 -7.33
C GLU A 156 -31.89 -11.08 -6.56
N LEU A 157 -32.65 -9.99 -6.43
CA LEU A 157 -32.22 -8.78 -5.71
C LEU A 157 -31.76 -9.06 -4.27
N PRO A 158 -32.41 -9.92 -3.46
CA PRO A 158 -32.04 -10.16 -2.07
C PRO A 158 -30.62 -10.68 -1.85
N TRP A 159 -30.02 -11.33 -2.84
CA TRP A 159 -28.59 -11.69 -2.77
C TRP A 159 -27.74 -10.74 -3.62
N LEU A 160 -28.24 -10.26 -4.76
CA LEU A 160 -27.46 -9.46 -5.69
C LEU A 160 -27.09 -8.07 -5.14
N VAL A 161 -27.95 -7.44 -4.33
CA VAL A 161 -27.69 -6.11 -3.77
C VAL A 161 -26.86 -6.21 -2.48
N PRO A 162 -27.23 -7.01 -1.45
CA PRO A 162 -26.47 -7.09 -0.21
C PRO A 162 -25.09 -7.75 -0.37
N GLU A 163 -25.00 -8.86 -1.11
CA GLU A 163 -23.72 -9.55 -1.34
C GLU A 163 -22.80 -8.73 -2.26
N SER A 164 -23.38 -7.85 -3.10
CA SER A 164 -22.65 -6.97 -4.03
C SER A 164 -21.54 -7.69 -4.80
N PRO A 165 -21.90 -8.73 -5.59
CA PRO A 165 -20.96 -9.66 -6.19
C PRO A 165 -19.98 -9.00 -7.17
N GLY A 166 -18.98 -9.79 -7.60
CA GLY A 166 -17.79 -9.32 -8.31
C GLY A 166 -18.06 -8.32 -9.44
N ARG A 167 -19.05 -8.61 -10.30
CA ARG A 167 -19.38 -7.83 -11.50
C ARG A 167 -20.75 -7.12 -11.42
N ALA A 168 -21.27 -6.90 -10.22
CA ALA A 168 -22.57 -6.26 -10.02
C ALA A 168 -22.63 -4.82 -10.61
N ILE A 169 -21.51 -4.09 -10.61
CA ILE A 169 -21.44 -2.74 -11.21
C ILE A 169 -21.64 -2.82 -12.72
N GLU A 170 -20.97 -3.75 -13.39
CA GLU A 170 -21.07 -3.93 -14.84
C GLU A 170 -22.46 -4.38 -15.27
N PHE A 171 -23.06 -5.31 -14.52
CA PHE A 171 -24.44 -5.74 -14.75
C PHE A 171 -25.44 -4.61 -14.52
N GLY A 172 -25.33 -3.89 -13.40
CA GLY A 172 -26.18 -2.74 -13.11
C GLY A 172 -26.05 -1.65 -14.16
N TYR A 173 -24.82 -1.38 -14.64
CA TYR A 173 -24.59 -0.40 -15.71
C TYR A 173 -25.29 -0.80 -17.00
N GLN A 174 -25.15 -2.04 -17.48
CA GLN A 174 -25.87 -2.48 -18.69
C GLN A 174 -27.38 -2.45 -18.49
N LEU A 175 -27.87 -2.89 -17.33
CA LEU A 175 -29.29 -2.85 -16.99
C LEU A 175 -29.84 -1.42 -17.06
N GLY A 176 -29.14 -0.45 -16.47
CA GLY A 176 -29.51 0.96 -16.52
C GLY A 176 -29.31 1.61 -17.89
N GLN A 177 -28.63 0.99 -18.84
CA GLN A 177 -28.60 1.49 -20.23
C GLN A 177 -29.84 1.07 -21.02
N GLU A 178 -30.34 -0.14 -20.76
CA GLU A 178 -31.42 -0.76 -21.55
C GLU A 178 -32.81 -0.61 -20.90
N ASP A 179 -32.90 -0.32 -19.59
CA ASP A 179 -34.16 -0.04 -18.88
C ASP A 179 -34.66 1.38 -19.16
N GLU A 180 -35.19 1.64 -20.36
CA GLU A 180 -35.61 2.98 -20.83
C GLU A 180 -36.66 3.62 -19.91
N ASP A 181 -37.63 2.84 -19.43
CA ASP A 181 -38.74 3.28 -18.58
C ASP A 181 -38.40 3.30 -17.08
N ARG A 182 -37.18 2.85 -16.72
CA ARG A 182 -36.65 2.82 -15.35
C ARG A 182 -37.50 1.99 -14.39
N GLU A 183 -38.12 0.91 -14.88
CA GLU A 183 -39.03 0.09 -14.08
C GLU A 183 -38.30 -0.64 -12.94
N LEU A 184 -37.01 -0.95 -13.13
CA LEU A 184 -36.20 -1.70 -12.17
C LEU A 184 -35.54 -0.81 -11.11
N LEU A 185 -35.54 0.51 -11.28
CA LEU A 185 -34.89 1.43 -10.35
C LEU A 185 -35.48 1.35 -8.93
N ASN A 186 -36.81 1.42 -8.80
CA ASN A 186 -37.46 1.39 -7.49
C ASN A 186 -37.26 0.06 -6.74
N PRO A 187 -37.41 -1.12 -7.38
CA PRO A 187 -37.04 -2.41 -6.80
C PRO A 187 -35.60 -2.44 -6.27
N ILE A 188 -34.63 -1.98 -7.08
CA ILE A 188 -33.21 -1.94 -6.68
C ILE A 188 -32.98 -1.00 -5.50
N LEU A 189 -33.60 0.20 -5.51
CA LEU A 189 -33.52 1.16 -4.41
C LEU A 189 -34.13 0.59 -3.11
N ASN A 190 -35.26 -0.11 -3.22
CA ASN A 190 -35.91 -0.72 -2.07
C ASN A 190 -35.04 -1.81 -1.44
N GLU A 191 -34.39 -2.63 -2.26
CA GLU A 191 -33.46 -3.64 -1.74
C GLU A 191 -32.21 -2.99 -1.12
N ALA A 192 -31.70 -1.90 -1.71
CA ALA A 192 -30.57 -1.15 -1.18
C ALA A 192 -30.83 -0.52 0.20
N ARG A 193 -32.10 -0.39 0.61
CA ARG A 193 -32.50 0.05 1.96
C ARG A 193 -32.44 -1.06 3.01
N SER A 194 -32.23 -2.32 2.61
CA SER A 194 -32.17 -3.45 3.55
C SER A 194 -31.03 -3.26 4.56
N GLU A 195 -31.29 -3.60 5.82
CA GLU A 195 -30.26 -3.56 6.88
C GLU A 195 -29.08 -4.49 6.59
N GLU A 196 -29.28 -5.52 5.76
CA GLU A 196 -28.26 -6.47 5.31
C GLU A 196 -27.21 -5.82 4.38
N VAL A 197 -27.54 -4.69 3.75
CA VAL A 197 -26.62 -3.94 2.88
C VAL A 197 -25.67 -3.12 3.74
N THR A 198 -24.55 -3.70 4.17
CA THR A 198 -23.55 -2.99 4.99
C THR A 198 -22.46 -2.31 4.16
N THR A 199 -22.36 -2.63 2.88
CA THR A 199 -21.35 -2.09 1.95
C THR A 199 -22.02 -1.33 0.81
N THR A 200 -21.23 -0.69 -0.06
CA THR A 200 -21.77 0.02 -1.22
C THR A 200 -22.59 -0.92 -2.12
N PRO A 201 -23.88 -0.64 -2.38
CA PRO A 201 -24.72 -1.49 -3.22
C PRO A 201 -24.26 -1.38 -4.69
N ARG A 202 -23.40 -2.31 -5.11
CA ARG A 202 -22.67 -2.25 -6.39
C ARG A 202 -23.60 -2.28 -7.60
N LEU A 203 -24.70 -3.04 -7.52
CA LEU A 203 -25.73 -3.06 -8.56
C LEU A 203 -26.32 -1.67 -8.78
N LEU A 204 -26.76 -1.02 -7.70
CA LEU A 204 -27.34 0.33 -7.74
C LEU A 204 -26.31 1.35 -8.24
N THR A 205 -25.05 1.26 -7.79
CA THR A 205 -23.96 2.10 -8.31
C THR A 205 -23.84 2.02 -9.83
N GLY A 206 -23.82 0.79 -10.38
CA GLY A 206 -23.75 0.56 -11.81
C GLY A 206 -24.95 1.16 -12.54
N TYR A 207 -26.15 0.89 -12.03
CA TYR A 207 -27.40 1.39 -12.60
C TYR A 207 -27.45 2.92 -12.63
N LEU A 208 -27.14 3.58 -11.50
CA LEU A 208 -27.09 5.05 -11.42
C LEU A 208 -26.01 5.65 -12.32
N ARG A 209 -24.91 4.93 -12.57
CA ARG A 209 -23.89 5.36 -13.53
C ARG A 209 -24.42 5.42 -14.96
N ALA A 210 -25.25 4.46 -15.35
CA ALA A 210 -25.90 4.49 -16.65
C ALA A 210 -26.95 5.60 -16.71
N VAL A 211 -27.79 5.72 -15.67
CA VAL A 211 -28.78 6.80 -15.57
C VAL A 211 -28.12 8.17 -15.67
N GLY A 212 -27.04 8.43 -14.93
CA GLY A 212 -26.35 9.72 -14.93
C GLY A 212 -25.70 10.08 -16.27
N LYS A 213 -25.40 9.08 -17.12
CA LYS A 213 -24.87 9.32 -18.46
C LYS A 213 -25.95 9.84 -19.42
N ASP A 214 -27.17 9.33 -19.29
CA ASP A 214 -28.28 9.67 -20.19
C ASP A 214 -29.15 10.82 -19.64
N ASN A 215 -29.31 10.87 -18.32
CA ASN A 215 -30.11 11.85 -17.59
C ASN A 215 -29.43 12.23 -16.25
N PRO A 216 -28.47 13.17 -16.28
CA PRO A 216 -27.76 13.65 -15.09
C PRO A 216 -28.70 14.19 -14.00
N ASP A 217 -29.76 14.92 -14.39
CA ASP A 217 -30.71 15.53 -13.46
C ASP A 217 -31.46 14.46 -12.65
N LEU A 218 -31.88 13.38 -13.30
CA LEU A 218 -32.55 12.27 -12.60
C LEU A 218 -31.59 11.56 -11.63
N ARG A 219 -30.33 11.38 -11.99
CA ARG A 219 -29.32 10.84 -11.05
C ARG A 219 -29.20 11.76 -9.84
N GLN A 220 -29.14 13.08 -10.05
CA GLN A 220 -29.07 14.04 -8.95
C GLN A 220 -30.32 13.99 -8.06
N GLU A 221 -31.53 13.90 -8.65
CA GLU A 221 -32.77 13.74 -7.90
C GLU A 221 -32.76 12.47 -7.02
N ILE A 222 -32.24 11.36 -7.55
CA ILE A 222 -32.13 10.10 -6.79
C ILE A 222 -31.14 10.25 -5.64
N LEU A 223 -29.95 10.84 -5.88
CA LEU A 223 -28.96 11.07 -4.82
C LEU A 223 -29.50 12.04 -3.75
N GLU A 224 -30.19 13.11 -4.17
CA GLU A 224 -30.85 14.05 -3.25
C GLU A 224 -31.94 13.36 -2.42
N SER A 225 -32.68 12.42 -3.01
CA SER A 225 -33.70 11.66 -2.29
C SER A 225 -33.15 10.77 -1.17
N THR A 226 -31.83 10.53 -1.15
CA THR A 226 -31.18 9.83 -0.03
C THR A 226 -31.05 10.71 1.22
N LYS A 227 -31.16 12.04 1.09
CA LYS A 227 -31.13 12.98 2.21
C LYS A 227 -32.33 12.73 3.12
N GLY A 228 -32.06 12.30 4.36
CA GLY A 228 -33.08 11.92 5.34
C GLY A 228 -33.62 10.48 5.21
N ASP A 229 -33.06 9.67 4.32
CA ASP A 229 -33.25 8.22 4.28
C ASP A 229 -32.00 7.56 4.87
N ASP A 230 -31.99 7.35 6.19
CA ASP A 230 -30.82 6.83 6.93
C ASP A 230 -30.25 5.53 6.31
N ALA A 231 -31.10 4.69 5.71
CA ALA A 231 -30.71 3.42 5.11
C ALA A 231 -29.90 3.60 3.82
N LEU A 232 -30.22 4.63 3.02
CA LEU A 232 -29.47 4.96 1.80
C LEU A 232 -28.35 5.96 2.05
N ASN A 233 -28.50 6.86 3.02
CA ASN A 233 -27.56 7.94 3.29
C ASN A 233 -26.17 7.42 3.67
N ARG A 234 -26.08 6.30 4.40
CA ARG A 234 -24.80 5.60 4.68
C ARG A 234 -24.03 5.16 3.42
N HIS A 235 -24.67 5.16 2.25
CA HIS A 235 -24.06 4.83 0.98
C HIS A 235 -23.84 6.05 0.08
N LEU A 236 -24.29 7.25 0.48
CA LEU A 236 -24.29 8.48 -0.31
C LEU A 236 -22.92 8.72 -0.95
N VAL A 237 -21.86 8.76 -0.13
CA VAL A 237 -20.51 9.08 -0.60
C VAL A 237 -20.07 8.11 -1.71
N ASN A 238 -20.17 6.80 -1.46
CA ASN A 238 -19.72 5.81 -2.43
C ASN A 238 -20.62 5.75 -3.68
N LEU A 239 -21.93 5.94 -3.53
CA LEU A 239 -22.88 6.02 -4.64
C LEU A 239 -22.52 7.21 -5.53
N SER A 240 -22.35 8.39 -4.97
CA SER A 240 -21.97 9.60 -5.69
C SER A 240 -20.64 9.44 -6.43
N VAL A 241 -19.57 9.02 -5.74
CA VAL A 241 -18.24 8.88 -6.36
C VAL A 241 -18.26 7.89 -7.51
N ARG A 242 -18.82 6.68 -7.28
CA ARG A 242 -18.71 5.56 -8.22
C ARG A 242 -19.75 5.58 -9.33
N SER A 243 -20.86 6.31 -9.15
CA SER A 243 -21.87 6.49 -10.20
C SER A 243 -21.56 7.65 -11.16
N GLY A 244 -20.51 8.43 -10.91
CA GLY A 244 -20.09 9.53 -11.78
C GLY A 244 -20.08 10.86 -11.05
N LEU A 245 -19.09 11.03 -10.18
CA LEU A 245 -18.88 12.24 -9.38
C LEU A 245 -19.01 13.53 -10.21
N THR A 246 -19.71 14.51 -9.64
CA THR A 246 -19.86 15.90 -10.08
C THR A 246 -19.53 16.86 -8.93
N GLU A 247 -19.34 18.15 -9.22
CA GLU A 247 -19.16 19.19 -8.19
C GLU A 247 -20.34 19.23 -7.19
N GLU A 248 -21.58 19.19 -7.67
CA GLU A 248 -22.80 19.17 -6.83
C GLU A 248 -22.83 17.96 -5.89
N ASP A 249 -22.23 16.83 -6.29
CA ASP A 249 -22.12 15.68 -5.40
C ASP A 249 -21.15 15.94 -4.24
N VAL A 250 -20.07 16.68 -4.48
CA VAL A 250 -19.10 17.07 -3.45
C VAL A 250 -19.73 18.09 -2.51
N ASP A 251 -20.41 19.10 -3.04
CA ASP A 251 -21.14 20.10 -2.24
C ASP A 251 -22.14 19.41 -1.30
N ARG A 252 -22.90 18.44 -1.82
CA ARG A 252 -23.82 17.63 -1.00
C ARG A 252 -23.11 16.82 0.08
N MET A 253 -21.93 16.27 -0.21
CA MET A 253 -21.14 15.56 0.81
C MET A 253 -20.63 16.52 1.88
N LEU A 254 -20.17 17.71 1.51
CA LEU A 254 -19.72 18.73 2.46
C LEU A 254 -20.88 19.16 3.37
N GLU A 255 -22.06 19.44 2.81
CA GLU A 255 -23.28 19.69 3.61
C GLU A 255 -23.61 18.52 4.55
N ALA A 256 -23.49 17.28 4.08
CA ALA A 256 -23.76 16.09 4.88
C ALA A 256 -22.74 15.90 6.02
N VAL A 257 -21.48 16.31 5.83
CA VAL A 257 -20.48 16.37 6.92
C VAL A 257 -20.84 17.47 7.91
N GLU A 258 -21.19 18.66 7.44
CA GLU A 258 -21.58 19.79 8.31
C GLU A 258 -22.81 19.46 9.17
N ASP A 259 -23.79 18.75 8.59
CA ASP A 259 -25.00 18.29 9.27
C ASP A 259 -24.75 17.05 10.17
N GLY A 260 -23.53 16.49 10.20
CA GLY A 260 -23.16 15.31 10.98
C GLY A 260 -23.82 14.02 10.50
N GLN A 261 -24.18 13.95 9.22
CA GLN A 261 -24.84 12.79 8.60
C GLN A 261 -23.83 11.77 8.07
N ILE A 262 -22.62 12.20 7.74
CA ILE A 262 -21.47 11.37 7.38
C ILE A 262 -20.23 11.89 8.11
N GLU A 263 -19.24 11.02 8.32
CA GLU A 263 -18.00 11.42 8.98
C GLU A 263 -17.06 12.09 7.97
N PRO A 264 -16.25 13.09 8.34
CA PRO A 264 -15.30 13.72 7.42
C PRO A 264 -14.40 12.70 6.70
N VAL A 265 -13.94 11.67 7.41
CA VAL A 265 -13.07 10.61 6.87
C VAL A 265 -13.71 9.81 5.74
N ASP A 266 -15.05 9.77 5.63
CA ASP A 266 -15.74 9.08 4.54
C ASP A 266 -15.43 9.71 3.17
N LEU A 267 -15.07 11.00 3.13
CA LEU A 267 -14.63 11.71 1.92
C LEU A 267 -13.37 11.08 1.28
N ARG A 268 -12.65 10.21 2.00
CA ARG A 268 -11.59 9.36 1.44
C ARG A 268 -12.00 8.62 0.17
N ALA A 269 -13.29 8.30 0.04
CA ALA A 269 -13.83 7.66 -1.14
C ALA A 269 -13.55 8.43 -2.45
N LEU A 270 -13.33 9.75 -2.41
CA LEU A 270 -12.99 10.58 -3.57
C LEU A 270 -11.75 10.06 -4.33
N LYS A 271 -10.82 9.40 -3.64
CA LYS A 271 -9.65 8.72 -4.25
C LYS A 271 -10.03 7.65 -5.29
N ALA A 272 -11.25 7.10 -5.22
CA ALA A 272 -11.69 6.10 -6.20
C ALA A 272 -11.75 6.65 -7.63
N ARG A 273 -11.66 7.97 -7.82
CA ARG A 273 -11.55 8.62 -9.13
C ARG A 273 -10.08 8.94 -9.44
N ALA A 274 -9.62 8.49 -10.61
CA ALA A 274 -8.23 8.71 -11.05
C ALA A 274 -7.92 10.19 -11.39
N HIS A 275 -8.91 10.96 -11.85
CA HIS A 275 -8.77 12.36 -12.25
C HIS A 275 -9.89 13.21 -11.62
N PRO A 276 -9.85 13.47 -10.31
CA PRO A 276 -10.91 14.22 -9.61
C PRO A 276 -10.97 15.69 -10.06
N TYR A 277 -9.83 16.31 -10.39
CA TYR A 277 -9.72 17.71 -10.87
C TYR A 277 -10.48 18.02 -12.16
N GLU A 278 -10.87 17.02 -12.95
CA GLU A 278 -11.69 17.23 -14.16
C GLU A 278 -13.14 17.62 -13.84
N VAL A 279 -13.62 17.29 -12.64
CA VAL A 279 -15.03 17.47 -12.24
C VAL A 279 -15.22 18.20 -10.93
N VAL A 280 -14.21 18.22 -10.06
CA VAL A 280 -14.21 18.98 -8.82
C VAL A 280 -13.31 20.19 -9.03
N PRO A 281 -13.85 21.42 -9.10
CA PRO A 281 -13.03 22.62 -9.17
C PRO A 281 -12.15 22.79 -7.94
N GLU A 282 -11.05 23.51 -8.11
CA GLU A 282 -10.06 23.70 -7.04
C GLU A 282 -10.64 24.38 -5.79
N ASN A 283 -11.61 25.28 -5.94
CA ASN A 283 -12.26 25.91 -4.78
C ASN A 283 -13.04 24.89 -3.95
N THR A 284 -13.84 24.03 -4.59
CA THR A 284 -14.56 22.94 -3.90
C THR A 284 -13.59 21.93 -3.31
N PHE A 285 -12.48 21.64 -3.99
CA PHE A 285 -11.44 20.78 -3.44
C PHE A 285 -10.76 21.39 -2.20
N ALA A 286 -10.56 22.71 -2.17
CA ALA A 286 -10.04 23.41 -1.00
C ALA A 286 -11.00 23.28 0.20
N GLU A 287 -12.31 23.36 -0.01
CA GLU A 287 -13.30 23.13 1.05
C GLU A 287 -13.24 21.69 1.60
N VAL A 288 -13.03 20.69 0.72
CA VAL A 288 -12.75 19.30 1.15
C VAL A 288 -11.46 19.22 1.98
N CYS A 289 -10.41 19.94 1.59
CA CYS A 289 -9.16 20.00 2.36
C CYS A 289 -9.41 20.57 3.76
N ASP A 290 -10.10 21.70 3.85
CA ASP A 290 -10.41 22.38 5.12
C ASP A 290 -11.19 21.45 6.06
N VAL A 291 -12.23 20.77 5.56
CA VAL A 291 -13.02 19.82 6.34
C VAL A 291 -12.18 18.65 6.87
N LEU A 292 -11.28 18.11 6.04
CA LEU A 292 -10.44 16.97 6.44
C LEU A 292 -9.27 17.36 7.36
N LEU A 293 -8.74 18.58 7.25
CA LEU A 293 -7.66 19.10 8.10
C LEU A 293 -8.15 19.59 9.45
N THR A 294 -9.42 19.99 9.56
CA THR A 294 -10.04 20.43 10.83
C THR A 294 -10.62 19.28 11.65
N GLU A 295 -10.54 18.05 11.15
CA GLU A 295 -11.02 16.85 11.84
C GLU A 295 -10.10 16.49 13.03
N ASP A 296 -10.70 16.31 14.22
CA ASP A 296 -9.97 16.26 15.50
C ASP A 296 -9.07 15.04 15.69
N THR A 297 -9.31 13.91 15.01
CA THR A 297 -8.53 12.68 15.20
C THR A 297 -7.28 12.60 14.33
N GLY A 298 -7.21 13.39 13.27
CA GLY A 298 -6.15 13.35 12.26
C GLY A 298 -6.32 12.23 11.23
N GLU A 299 -7.37 11.40 11.34
CA GLU A 299 -7.73 10.44 10.29
C GLU A 299 -8.09 11.17 8.99
N GLY A 300 -8.72 12.35 9.10
CA GLY A 300 -9.01 13.24 7.98
C GLY A 300 -7.76 13.65 7.20
N ALA A 301 -6.70 14.12 7.87
CA ALA A 301 -5.45 14.50 7.22
C ALA A 301 -4.74 13.30 6.54
N ILE A 302 -4.78 12.10 7.13
CA ILE A 302 -4.25 10.87 6.51
C ILE A 302 -5.06 10.52 5.25
N ALA A 303 -6.38 10.62 5.30
CA ALA A 303 -7.25 10.42 4.14
C ALA A 303 -6.98 11.48 3.07
N LEU A 304 -6.80 12.74 3.48
CA LEU A 304 -6.56 13.86 2.59
C LEU A 304 -5.27 13.67 1.81
N LEU A 305 -4.17 13.24 2.42
CA LEU A 305 -2.91 13.00 1.70
C LEU A 305 -3.09 12.10 0.48
N ASP A 306 -3.91 11.06 0.62
CA ASP A 306 -4.22 10.10 -0.44
C ASP A 306 -5.04 10.73 -1.59
N ILE A 307 -6.03 11.57 -1.23
CA ILE A 307 -6.86 12.30 -2.21
C ILE A 307 -6.05 13.42 -2.88
N PHE A 308 -5.23 14.14 -2.11
CA PHE A 308 -4.39 15.26 -2.53
C PHE A 308 -3.41 14.82 -3.61
N GLN A 309 -2.78 13.65 -3.44
CA GLN A 309 -1.95 13.07 -4.48
C GLN A 309 -2.71 12.74 -5.76
N SER A 310 -3.92 12.19 -5.62
CA SER A 310 -4.79 11.88 -6.76
C SER A 310 -5.31 13.13 -7.47
N TYR A 311 -5.33 14.28 -6.80
CA TYR A 311 -5.79 15.54 -7.36
C TYR A 311 -4.65 16.35 -7.99
N TYR A 312 -3.52 16.50 -7.30
CA TYR A 312 -2.43 17.42 -7.70
C TYR A 312 -1.16 16.74 -8.23
N VAL A 313 -0.81 15.52 -7.77
CA VAL A 313 0.55 14.98 -7.95
C VAL A 313 0.64 13.94 -9.07
N PHE A 314 -0.21 12.91 -9.06
CA PHE A 314 -0.10 11.80 -10.01
C PHE A 314 -0.70 12.05 -11.41
N PRO A 315 -1.82 12.77 -11.57
CA PRO A 315 -2.45 12.84 -12.87
C PRO A 315 -1.68 13.68 -13.89
N ASP A 316 -1.57 13.15 -15.11
CA ASP A 316 -1.14 13.96 -16.26
C ASP A 316 -2.09 15.15 -16.47
N GLY A 317 -1.55 16.37 -16.43
CA GLY A 317 -2.33 17.59 -16.61
C GLY A 317 -3.12 18.03 -15.36
N ALA A 318 -2.75 17.53 -14.18
CA ALA A 318 -3.21 18.08 -12.91
C ALA A 318 -2.94 19.60 -12.81
N PRO A 319 -3.76 20.35 -12.06
CA PRO A 319 -3.45 21.72 -11.70
C PRO A 319 -2.14 21.79 -10.89
N ALA A 320 -1.48 22.95 -10.88
CA ALA A 320 -0.34 23.16 -10.00
C ALA A 320 -0.77 23.01 -8.54
N VAL A 321 0.08 22.38 -7.71
CA VAL A 321 -0.17 22.23 -6.27
C VAL A 321 -0.50 23.58 -5.64
N ASN A 322 -1.54 23.65 -4.83
CA ASN A 322 -1.79 24.81 -3.99
C ASN A 322 -0.78 24.81 -2.82
N GLY A 323 0.19 25.72 -2.86
CA GLY A 323 1.29 25.76 -1.90
C GLY A 323 0.85 25.89 -0.44
N GLY A 324 -0.17 26.71 -0.16
CA GLY A 324 -0.68 26.91 1.20
C GLY A 324 -1.30 25.64 1.77
N LEU A 325 -2.19 25.00 1.00
CA LEU A 325 -2.84 23.75 1.40
C LEU A 325 -1.83 22.60 1.55
N ALA A 326 -0.83 22.52 0.66
CA ALA A 326 0.21 21.51 0.75
C ALA A 326 1.08 21.67 2.00
N VAL A 327 1.48 22.91 2.35
CA VAL A 327 2.22 23.17 3.59
C VAL A 327 1.37 22.79 4.80
N GLU A 328 0.10 23.22 4.84
CA GLU A 328 -0.82 22.90 5.94
C GLU A 328 -0.99 21.38 6.13
N LEU A 329 -1.22 20.65 5.04
CA LEU A 329 -1.31 19.19 5.06
C LEU A 329 -0.02 18.51 5.52
N LEU A 330 1.12 18.87 4.93
CA LEU A 330 2.41 18.21 5.22
C LEU A 330 2.91 18.50 6.64
N THR A 331 2.48 19.62 7.22
CA THR A 331 2.83 20.05 8.59
C THR A 331 1.73 19.75 9.61
N HIS A 332 0.69 19.00 9.23
CA HIS A 332 -0.37 18.60 10.16
C HIS A 332 0.16 17.71 11.29
N ASP A 333 -0.30 17.94 12.53
CA ASP A 333 0.19 17.28 13.76
C ASP A 333 0.11 15.75 13.71
N VAL A 334 -0.84 15.20 12.94
CA VAL A 334 -0.92 13.75 12.75
C VAL A 334 0.38 13.18 12.19
N PHE A 335 1.05 13.86 11.26
CA PHE A 335 2.30 13.38 10.67
C PHE A 335 3.51 13.72 11.54
N LEU A 336 3.46 14.84 12.26
CA LEU A 336 4.56 15.34 13.08
C LEU A 336 4.67 14.63 14.43
N GLN A 337 3.55 14.38 15.10
CA GLN A 337 3.51 13.88 16.48
C GLN A 337 2.70 12.60 16.60
N ASN A 338 1.61 12.47 15.83
CA ASN A 338 0.68 11.35 15.90
C ASN A 338 0.17 11.07 17.32
N GLU A 339 -0.34 12.10 18.00
CA GLU A 339 -0.81 11.99 19.40
C GLU A 339 -1.88 10.90 19.60
N HIS A 340 -2.70 10.66 18.57
CA HIS A 340 -3.74 9.63 18.54
C HIS A 340 -3.21 8.20 18.29
N GLN A 341 -1.91 8.03 18.06
CA GLN A 341 -1.25 6.74 17.78
C GLN A 341 -1.89 6.00 16.60
N LEU A 342 -2.31 6.75 15.58
CA LEU A 342 -2.91 6.20 14.38
C LEU A 342 -1.92 5.33 13.63
N ARG A 343 -2.44 4.27 13.00
CA ARG A 343 -1.66 3.45 12.09
C ARG A 343 -1.70 4.05 10.71
N TYR A 344 -0.54 4.41 10.18
CA TYR A 344 -0.44 4.83 8.80
C TYR A 344 -0.70 3.67 7.84
N PRO A 345 -1.49 3.90 6.78
CA PRO A 345 -1.53 3.01 5.63
C PRO A 345 -0.13 2.76 5.06
N GLN A 346 0.05 1.59 4.44
CA GLN A 346 1.28 1.32 3.71
C GLN A 346 1.43 2.32 2.56
N GLY A 347 2.59 2.98 2.49
CA GLY A 347 2.89 3.98 1.46
C GLY A 347 2.74 5.43 1.89
N THR A 348 2.17 5.72 3.07
CA THR A 348 1.97 7.11 3.54
C THR A 348 3.25 7.94 3.53
N ALA A 349 4.40 7.39 3.94
CA ALA A 349 5.67 8.13 3.94
C ALA A 349 6.13 8.51 2.52
N ARG A 350 5.93 7.62 1.56
CA ARG A 350 6.19 7.90 0.14
C ARG A 350 5.23 8.95 -0.41
N TRP A 351 3.95 8.84 -0.06
CA TRP A 351 2.96 9.81 -0.52
C TRP A 351 3.26 11.21 0.01
N TRP A 352 3.63 11.29 1.29
CA TRP A 352 4.07 12.52 1.92
C TRP A 352 5.32 13.09 1.22
N SER A 353 6.33 12.27 0.91
CA SER A 353 7.56 12.75 0.27
C SER A 353 7.35 13.19 -1.18
N GLU A 354 6.53 12.48 -1.95
CA GLU A 354 6.15 12.85 -3.32
C GLU A 354 5.37 14.18 -3.32
N THR A 355 4.43 14.37 -2.39
CA THR A 355 3.71 15.65 -2.24
C THR A 355 4.64 16.78 -1.82
N ALA A 356 5.58 16.54 -0.90
CA ALA A 356 6.57 17.52 -0.50
C ALA A 356 7.50 17.90 -1.67
N ASN A 357 7.94 16.93 -2.47
CA ASN A 357 8.77 17.19 -3.64
C ASN A 357 8.04 18.02 -4.71
N GLU A 358 6.79 17.66 -5.03
CA GLU A 358 5.97 18.45 -5.97
C GLU A 358 5.74 19.89 -5.46
N LEU A 359 5.55 20.06 -4.15
CA LEU A 359 5.48 21.38 -3.53
C LEU A 359 6.80 22.15 -3.72
N LEU A 360 7.96 21.54 -3.51
CA LEU A 360 9.26 22.20 -3.68
C LEU A 360 9.57 22.52 -5.15
N ASP A 361 9.12 21.68 -6.09
CA ASP A 361 9.26 21.92 -7.51
C ASP A 361 8.42 23.12 -7.99
N THR A 362 7.24 23.31 -7.41
CA THR A 362 6.29 24.36 -7.82
C THR A 362 6.36 25.63 -6.98
N HIS A 363 6.74 25.52 -5.71
CA HIS A 363 6.84 26.61 -4.72
C HIS A 363 8.14 26.49 -3.89
N PRO A 364 9.32 26.78 -4.47
CA PRO A 364 10.61 26.63 -3.78
C PRO A 364 10.72 27.42 -2.46
N ASP A 365 10.02 28.56 -2.36
CA ASP A 365 10.03 29.41 -1.17
C ASP A 365 9.35 28.75 0.05
N ALA A 366 8.52 27.72 -0.16
CA ALA A 366 7.85 26.97 0.92
C ALA A 366 8.80 26.03 1.69
N GLY A 367 10.03 25.82 1.20
CA GLY A 367 10.93 24.83 1.77
C GLY A 367 11.28 25.06 3.24
N MET A 368 11.44 26.32 3.66
CA MET A 368 11.74 26.63 5.06
C MET A 368 10.51 26.53 5.98
N GLU A 369 9.31 26.74 5.42
CA GLU A 369 8.06 26.51 6.14
C GLU A 369 7.85 25.03 6.45
N LEU A 370 8.33 24.12 5.59
CA LEU A 370 8.36 22.68 5.86
C LEU A 370 9.48 22.27 6.80
N LEU A 371 10.68 22.82 6.63
CA LEU A 371 11.87 22.36 7.34
C LEU A 371 11.72 22.52 8.86
N ALA A 372 11.21 23.67 9.34
CA ALA A 372 11.13 23.94 10.77
C ALA A 372 10.22 22.95 11.53
N PRO A 373 8.98 22.66 11.10
CA PRO A 373 8.13 21.63 11.71
C PRO A 373 8.75 20.23 11.65
N ILE A 374 9.42 19.87 10.54
CA ILE A 374 10.10 18.57 10.43
C ILE A 374 11.19 18.44 11.48
N LEU A 375 12.11 19.42 11.52
CA LEU A 375 13.21 19.45 12.50
C LEU A 375 12.70 19.48 13.94
N GLY A 376 11.61 20.20 14.18
CA GLY A 376 10.97 20.31 15.49
C GLY A 376 10.47 18.99 16.06
N ASN A 377 10.10 18.03 15.20
CA ASN A 377 9.48 16.76 15.59
C ASN A 377 10.30 15.53 15.15
N LEU A 378 11.57 15.71 14.80
CA LEU A 378 12.42 14.61 14.35
C LEU A 378 12.55 13.52 15.42
N GLY A 379 12.20 12.29 15.06
CA GLY A 379 12.32 11.16 15.98
C GLY A 379 11.20 11.04 17.00
N GLU A 380 10.19 11.90 16.93
CA GLU A 380 8.99 11.80 17.75
C GLU A 380 8.32 10.44 17.54
N LYS A 381 7.97 9.76 18.63
CA LYS A 381 7.64 8.34 18.58
C LYS A 381 6.23 8.14 18.02
N GLY A 382 6.15 7.48 16.88
CA GLY A 382 4.87 7.21 16.21
C GLY A 382 4.52 8.26 15.16
N SER A 383 5.29 9.34 15.07
CA SER A 383 5.23 10.27 13.94
C SER A 383 5.56 9.57 12.62
N LEU A 384 5.11 10.15 11.51
CA LEU A 384 5.56 9.75 10.18
C LEU A 384 7.05 10.09 9.97
N LEU A 385 7.54 11.09 10.71
CA LEU A 385 8.90 11.64 10.64
C LEU A 385 9.95 10.79 11.38
N THR A 386 9.59 9.65 11.96
CA THR A 386 10.60 8.67 12.37
C THR A 386 11.37 8.23 11.13
N THR A 387 12.67 8.48 11.11
CA THR A 387 13.49 8.55 9.89
C THR A 387 13.32 7.37 8.93
N THR A 388 12.49 7.57 7.90
CA THR A 388 12.40 6.70 6.73
C THR A 388 13.23 7.28 5.59
N HIS A 389 13.55 6.46 4.60
CA HIS A 389 14.28 6.91 3.41
C HIS A 389 13.55 8.07 2.70
N ASP A 390 12.22 8.00 2.62
CA ASP A 390 11.38 9.00 1.95
C ASP A 390 11.49 10.39 2.62
N ILE A 391 11.55 10.44 3.96
CA ILE A 391 11.69 11.70 4.71
C ILE A 391 13.12 12.25 4.59
N GLU A 392 14.14 11.39 4.69
CA GLU A 392 15.55 11.80 4.55
C GLU A 392 15.83 12.43 3.19
N GLU A 393 15.17 11.95 2.13
CA GLU A 393 15.29 12.50 0.77
C GLU A 393 14.80 13.95 0.73
N VAL A 394 13.63 14.24 1.30
CA VAL A 394 13.06 15.59 1.35
C VAL A 394 13.94 16.54 2.17
N ILE A 395 14.40 16.12 3.35
CA ILE A 395 15.29 16.97 4.19
C ILE A 395 16.62 17.21 3.47
N SER A 396 17.17 16.21 2.77
CA SER A 396 18.42 16.36 2.00
C SER A 396 18.25 17.32 0.82
N ARG A 397 17.11 17.26 0.15
CA ARG A 397 16.75 18.23 -0.89
C ARG A 397 16.70 19.65 -0.33
N LEU A 398 15.96 19.86 0.76
CA LEU A 398 15.85 21.15 1.46
C LEU A 398 17.23 21.72 1.83
N LEU A 399 18.12 20.88 2.39
CA LEU A 399 19.49 21.26 2.72
C LEU A 399 20.33 21.60 1.47
N SER A 400 20.14 20.87 0.36
CA SER A 400 20.91 21.08 -0.86
C SER A 400 20.49 22.35 -1.61
N GLU A 401 19.21 22.72 -1.56
CA GLU A 401 18.65 23.88 -2.25
C GLU A 401 18.83 25.17 -1.45
N ASN A 402 18.77 25.11 -0.10
CA ASN A 402 18.82 26.26 0.80
C ASN A 402 19.87 26.09 1.90
N THR A 403 21.12 25.80 1.52
CA THR A 403 22.11 25.28 2.46
C THR A 403 22.41 26.16 3.67
N GLU A 404 22.63 27.47 3.48
CA GLU A 404 22.97 28.36 4.60
C GLU A 404 21.82 28.43 5.62
N GLU A 405 20.60 28.72 5.15
CA GLU A 405 19.43 28.85 6.03
C GLU A 405 19.02 27.51 6.67
N ALA A 406 19.05 26.41 5.90
CA ALA A 406 18.77 25.09 6.44
C ALA A 406 19.82 24.67 7.48
N TRP A 407 21.10 24.99 7.24
CA TRP A 407 22.17 24.70 8.19
C TRP A 407 21.99 25.46 9.49
N ASP A 408 21.62 26.75 9.45
CA ASP A 408 21.34 27.54 10.64
C ASP A 408 20.21 26.92 11.49
N ARG A 409 19.15 26.39 10.85
CA ARG A 409 18.08 25.67 11.57
C ARG A 409 18.53 24.33 12.14
N ILE A 410 19.38 23.61 11.41
CA ILE A 410 19.91 22.33 11.87
C ILE A 410 20.82 22.53 13.09
N THR A 411 21.68 23.55 13.08
CA THR A 411 22.58 23.85 14.21
C THR A 411 21.82 24.28 15.45
N GLU A 412 20.73 25.05 15.32
CA GLU A 412 19.81 25.35 16.42
C GLU A 412 19.37 24.06 17.14
N VAL A 413 18.92 23.04 16.40
CA VAL A 413 18.48 21.76 16.98
C VAL A 413 19.65 20.92 17.52
N LEU A 414 20.82 20.95 16.87
CA LEU A 414 22.02 20.26 17.38
C LEU A 414 22.48 20.85 18.73
N GLU A 415 22.28 22.15 18.94
CA GLU A 415 22.67 22.88 20.15
C GLU A 415 21.71 22.67 21.34
N GLU A 416 20.45 22.31 21.07
CA GLU A 416 19.48 21.95 22.10
C GLU A 416 19.81 20.63 22.81
N ARG A 417 20.52 19.72 22.13
CA ARG A 417 21.07 18.45 22.68
C ARG A 417 20.02 17.50 23.26
N ASP A 418 18.87 17.40 22.63
CA ASP A 418 17.85 16.41 22.98
C ASP A 418 17.87 15.19 22.04
N GLU A 419 16.80 14.41 22.03
CA GLU A 419 16.71 13.19 21.23
C GLU A 419 16.76 13.44 19.72
N ARG A 420 16.34 14.63 19.24
CA ARG A 420 16.38 15.01 17.83
C ARG A 420 17.82 15.06 17.31
N THR A 421 18.77 15.45 18.17
CA THR A 421 20.20 15.47 17.85
C THR A 421 20.70 14.08 17.40
N ILE A 422 20.21 12.99 18.00
CA ILE A 422 20.62 11.63 17.62
C ILE A 422 20.18 11.31 16.19
N TRP A 423 18.95 11.66 15.85
CA TRP A 423 18.38 11.45 14.51
C TRP A 423 19.08 12.31 13.46
N LEU A 424 19.31 13.59 13.75
CA LEU A 424 20.07 14.49 12.87
C LEU A 424 21.50 14.00 12.64
N MET A 425 22.20 13.58 13.70
CA MET A 425 23.56 13.03 13.55
C MET A 425 23.56 11.78 12.68
N ASN A 426 22.61 10.88 12.89
CA ASN A 426 22.47 9.67 12.06
C ASN A 426 22.22 10.05 10.60
N TRP A 427 21.23 10.89 10.30
CA TRP A 427 20.91 11.30 8.93
C TRP A 427 22.10 12.00 8.24
N LEU A 428 22.66 13.05 8.86
CA LEU A 428 23.77 13.84 8.30
C LEU A 428 25.01 12.97 8.02
N SER A 429 25.33 12.02 8.89
CA SER A 429 26.48 11.12 8.73
C SER A 429 26.25 9.98 7.71
N GLY A 430 25.04 9.81 7.18
CA GLY A 430 24.67 8.70 6.27
C GLY A 430 24.14 7.45 6.98
N GLY A 431 23.90 7.53 8.29
CA GLY A 431 23.29 6.50 9.11
C GLY A 431 24.10 5.21 9.21
N PHE A 432 23.41 4.11 9.54
CA PHE A 432 23.97 2.74 9.48
C PHE A 432 23.94 2.14 8.07
N ARG A 433 23.60 2.93 7.04
CA ARG A 433 23.44 2.42 5.69
C ARG A 433 24.81 2.21 5.06
N PHE A 434 24.89 1.19 4.21
CA PHE A 434 26.13 0.78 3.53
C PHE A 434 26.40 1.58 2.25
N ASP A 435 25.56 2.57 1.94
CA ASP A 435 25.69 3.45 0.79
C ASP A 435 26.27 4.81 1.21
N ASP A 436 26.83 5.55 0.24
CA ASP A 436 27.52 6.82 0.46
C ASP A 436 26.51 7.99 0.58
N THR A 437 25.40 7.79 1.28
CA THR A 437 24.21 8.67 1.30
C THR A 437 24.27 9.77 2.35
N SER A 438 25.45 10.07 2.89
CA SER A 438 25.64 11.17 3.83
C SER A 438 25.23 12.50 3.20
N SER A 439 24.49 13.32 3.96
CA SER A 439 24.07 14.67 3.55
C SER A 439 25.10 15.75 3.91
N ILE A 440 26.12 15.43 4.72
CA ILE A 440 27.23 16.34 5.05
C ILE A 440 27.95 16.95 3.83
N PRO A 441 28.17 16.24 2.71
CA PRO A 441 28.75 16.82 1.51
C PRO A 441 27.98 18.02 0.94
N PHE A 442 26.69 18.19 1.26
CA PHE A 442 25.92 19.38 0.86
C PHE A 442 26.33 20.63 1.66
N ILE A 443 26.93 20.46 2.85
CA ILE A 443 27.31 21.57 3.72
C ILE A 443 28.70 22.08 3.32
N PRO A 444 28.86 23.36 2.95
CA PRO A 444 30.16 23.98 2.72
C PRO A 444 31.10 23.73 3.91
N PRO A 445 32.34 23.29 3.67
CA PRO A 445 33.31 23.06 4.73
C PRO A 445 33.58 24.27 5.62
N ASP A 446 33.34 25.48 5.10
CA ASP A 446 33.52 26.73 5.82
C ASP A 446 32.39 26.97 6.84
N LEU A 447 31.13 26.61 6.54
CA LEU A 447 30.00 26.69 7.49
C LEU A 447 30.16 25.72 8.66
N LEU A 448 30.48 24.44 8.35
CA LEU A 448 30.73 23.44 9.38
C LEU A 448 31.90 23.84 10.28
N ARG A 449 32.93 24.46 9.69
CA ARG A 449 34.07 24.99 10.44
C ARG A 449 33.63 26.13 11.35
N GLU A 450 32.96 27.15 10.80
CA GLU A 450 32.55 28.35 11.55
C GLU A 450 31.70 27.98 12.75
N TRP A 451 30.71 27.10 12.58
CA TRP A 451 29.92 26.56 13.68
C TRP A 451 30.75 25.80 14.72
N ALA A 452 31.73 25.00 14.28
CA ALA A 452 32.64 24.31 15.20
C ALA A 452 33.59 25.27 15.95
N GLU A 453 33.90 26.45 15.40
CA GLU A 453 34.76 27.46 16.03
C GLU A 453 34.04 28.23 17.15
N GLU A 454 32.70 28.26 17.15
CA GLU A 454 31.90 28.93 18.18
C GLU A 454 32.01 28.26 19.56
N ASP A 455 31.97 26.92 19.59
CA ASP A 455 32.25 26.12 20.80
C ASP A 455 33.04 24.85 20.42
N PRO A 456 34.38 24.92 20.32
CA PRO A 456 35.20 23.78 19.93
C PRO A 456 35.08 22.56 20.86
N GLU A 457 34.78 22.77 22.14
CA GLU A 457 34.63 21.69 23.13
C GLU A 457 33.32 20.93 22.97
N THR A 458 32.28 21.54 22.37
CA THR A 458 31.04 20.83 22.05
C THR A 458 30.86 20.63 20.55
N ASN A 459 30.74 21.70 19.78
CA ASN A 459 30.42 21.69 18.35
C ASN A 459 31.53 20.98 17.56
N GLY A 460 32.79 21.12 18.00
CA GLY A 460 33.90 20.35 17.44
C GLY A 460 33.74 18.83 17.61
N ILE A 461 33.21 18.36 18.75
CA ILE A 461 32.93 16.93 18.98
C ILE A 461 31.80 16.47 18.06
N ILE A 462 30.71 17.25 17.97
CA ILE A 462 29.57 16.90 17.11
C ILE A 462 30.00 16.89 15.64
N ALA A 463 30.72 17.90 15.17
CA ALA A 463 31.26 17.96 13.81
C ALA A 463 32.12 16.72 13.48
N ALA A 464 32.93 16.25 14.42
CA ALA A 464 33.71 15.02 14.25
C ALA A 464 32.84 13.75 14.16
N ARG A 465 31.65 13.73 14.75
CA ARG A 465 30.65 12.66 14.59
C ARG A 465 29.86 12.76 13.28
N LEU A 466 29.71 13.95 12.72
CA LEU A 466 28.99 14.13 11.45
C LEU A 466 29.87 13.73 10.25
N VAL A 467 31.16 14.05 10.32
CA VAL A 467 32.07 13.88 9.19
C VAL A 467 32.41 12.39 8.95
N PRO A 468 32.31 11.91 7.69
CA PRO A 468 32.79 10.57 7.34
C PRO A 468 34.28 10.43 7.65
N ALA A 469 34.65 9.36 8.36
CA ALA A 469 36.03 9.08 8.74
C ALA A 469 36.87 8.52 7.57
N ARG A 470 36.86 9.22 6.44
CA ARG A 470 37.61 8.86 5.23
C ARG A 470 38.79 9.79 5.04
N PHE A 471 39.95 9.19 4.80
CA PHE A 471 41.24 9.87 4.71
C PHE A 471 41.83 9.72 3.31
N PHE A 472 42.05 10.84 2.63
CA PHE A 472 42.59 10.87 1.27
C PHE A 472 43.36 12.17 0.98
N HIS A 473 44.28 12.10 0.02
CA HIS A 473 45.02 13.24 -0.53
C HIS A 473 44.69 13.38 -2.02
N ASP A 474 43.49 13.90 -2.32
CA ASP A 474 43.05 14.13 -3.70
C ASP A 474 43.23 15.61 -4.07
N GLU A 475 43.90 15.87 -5.19
CA GLU A 475 44.01 17.22 -5.73
C GLU A 475 42.60 17.76 -6.09
N GLY A 476 42.22 18.87 -5.45
CA GLY A 476 40.93 19.54 -5.70
C GLY A 476 39.79 19.12 -4.76
N LYS A 477 40.00 18.18 -3.82
CA LYS A 477 39.01 17.81 -2.79
C LYS A 477 39.55 18.05 -1.39
N LYS A 478 38.73 18.63 -0.50
CA LYS A 478 39.06 18.77 0.92
C LYS A 478 38.70 17.49 1.67
N CYS A 479 39.66 16.90 2.39
CA CYS A 479 39.40 15.81 3.32
C CYS A 479 38.89 16.41 4.65
N LEU A 480 37.58 16.35 4.88
CA LEU A 480 36.94 16.97 6.06
C LEU A 480 37.48 16.40 7.37
N ALA A 481 37.66 15.07 7.46
CA ALA A 481 38.19 14.41 8.66
C ALA A 481 39.59 14.92 9.01
N ARG A 482 40.46 15.09 8.00
CA ARG A 482 41.78 15.68 8.17
C ARG A 482 41.67 17.13 8.65
N GLU A 483 40.86 17.97 8.00
CA GLU A 483 40.77 19.39 8.37
C GLU A 483 40.21 19.61 9.79
N LEU A 484 39.26 18.78 10.24
CA LEU A 484 38.81 18.77 11.63
C LEU A 484 39.93 18.38 12.60
N LEU A 485 40.67 17.30 12.33
CA LEU A 485 41.77 16.88 13.18
C LEU A 485 42.90 17.91 13.25
N LYS A 486 43.22 18.61 12.16
CA LYS A 486 44.24 19.66 12.18
C LYS A 486 43.90 20.75 13.19
N ARG A 487 42.63 21.15 13.25
CA ARG A 487 42.15 22.25 14.10
C ARG A 487 41.86 21.83 15.53
N TYR A 488 41.20 20.69 15.70
CA TYR A 488 40.60 20.26 16.97
C TYR A 488 41.13 18.93 17.47
N GLY A 489 42.13 18.34 16.79
CA GLY A 489 42.67 17.03 17.14
C GLY A 489 43.52 17.03 18.40
N ASP A 490 43.74 18.17 19.05
CA ASP A 490 44.27 18.25 20.41
C ASP A 490 43.19 17.90 21.46
N ILE A 491 41.92 18.20 21.19
CA ILE A 491 40.77 17.80 21.99
C ILE A 491 40.57 16.28 21.89
N GLU A 492 40.64 15.60 23.04
CA GLU A 492 40.55 14.14 23.11
C GLU A 492 39.20 13.60 22.63
N ASP A 493 38.11 14.25 23.02
CA ASP A 493 36.77 13.80 22.65
C ASP A 493 36.46 13.96 21.16
N VAL A 494 37.07 14.94 20.48
CA VAL A 494 37.01 15.07 19.01
C VAL A 494 37.70 13.89 18.34
N ARG A 495 38.90 13.52 18.81
CA ARG A 495 39.61 12.34 18.31
C ARG A 495 38.78 11.08 18.53
N HIS A 496 38.23 10.89 19.73
CA HIS A 496 37.39 9.74 20.05
C HIS A 496 36.10 9.68 19.24
N ALA A 497 35.44 10.81 19.00
CA ALA A 497 34.26 10.90 18.14
C ALA A 497 34.55 10.41 16.72
N LEU A 498 35.64 10.91 16.12
CA LEU A 498 36.05 10.50 14.77
C LEU A 498 36.48 9.03 14.71
N SER A 499 37.17 8.54 15.76
CA SER A 499 37.48 7.12 15.90
C SER A 499 36.22 6.26 15.97
N GLY A 500 35.17 6.73 16.66
CA GLY A 500 33.87 6.07 16.71
C GLY A 500 33.31 5.80 15.31
N ASN A 501 33.24 6.83 14.48
CA ASN A 501 32.81 6.73 13.08
C ASN A 501 33.73 5.83 12.25
N TYR A 502 35.04 5.87 12.52
CA TYR A 502 35.99 5.05 11.79
C TYR A 502 35.80 3.56 12.04
N HIS A 503 35.21 3.14 13.16
CA HIS A 503 35.04 1.71 13.53
C HIS A 503 33.60 1.19 13.44
N SER A 504 32.64 1.99 12.94
CA SER A 504 31.22 1.66 12.90
C SER A 504 30.75 0.93 11.63
N GLU A 505 31.68 0.40 10.82
CA GLU A 505 31.34 -0.30 9.57
C GLU A 505 30.89 -1.76 9.78
N SER A 506 30.20 -2.33 8.78
CA SER A 506 30.10 -3.79 8.62
C SER A 506 30.95 -4.27 7.45
N PHE A 507 31.39 -5.52 7.52
CA PHE A 507 32.21 -6.16 6.50
C PHE A 507 31.84 -7.63 6.38
N ALA A 508 32.24 -8.26 5.27
CA ALA A 508 32.13 -9.69 5.05
C ALA A 508 33.51 -10.30 4.82
N GLY A 509 33.74 -11.50 5.36
CA GLY A 509 35.02 -12.22 5.28
C GLY A 509 35.80 -12.19 6.59
N PRO A 510 37.08 -12.62 6.57
CA PRO A 510 37.94 -12.62 7.75
C PRO A 510 38.11 -11.20 8.30
N GLU A 511 37.83 -11.05 9.60
CA GLU A 511 37.99 -9.81 10.35
C GLU A 511 39.45 -9.37 10.39
N SER A 512 40.38 -10.32 10.46
CA SER A 512 41.82 -10.03 10.42
C SER A 512 42.25 -9.35 9.11
N GLU A 513 41.76 -9.83 7.97
CA GLU A 513 42.06 -9.28 6.65
C GLU A 513 41.36 -7.94 6.39
N HIS A 514 40.16 -7.75 6.94
CA HIS A 514 39.49 -6.43 6.96
C HIS A 514 40.34 -5.38 7.68
N TYR A 515 40.74 -5.65 8.92
CA TYR A 515 41.53 -4.68 9.69
C TYR A 515 42.95 -4.49 9.17
N LYS A 516 43.57 -5.52 8.55
CA LYS A 516 44.88 -5.37 7.88
C LYS A 516 44.81 -4.34 6.76
N ARG A 517 43.81 -4.45 5.87
CA ARG A 517 43.58 -3.49 4.79
C ARG A 517 43.39 -2.06 5.33
N LYS A 518 42.50 -1.88 6.29
CA LYS A 518 42.29 -0.56 6.93
C LYS A 518 43.57 0.03 7.52
N ARG A 519 44.38 -0.80 8.18
CA ARG A 519 45.66 -0.36 8.76
C ARG A 519 46.64 0.05 7.67
N GLU A 520 46.70 -0.69 6.57
CA GLU A 520 47.56 -0.37 5.42
C GLU A 520 47.14 0.96 4.77
N ASP A 521 45.84 1.20 4.61
CA ASP A 521 45.31 2.47 4.08
C ASP A 521 45.73 3.66 4.97
N LEU A 522 45.59 3.53 6.31
CA LEU A 522 46.05 4.57 7.24
C LEU A 522 47.57 4.76 7.22
N GLN A 523 48.34 3.69 7.03
CA GLN A 523 49.80 3.79 6.90
C GLN A 523 50.20 4.50 5.61
N GLU A 524 49.53 4.23 4.49
CA GLU A 524 49.77 4.94 3.24
C GLU A 524 49.45 6.43 3.39
N PHE A 525 48.29 6.76 3.96
CA PHE A 525 47.89 8.13 4.23
C PHE A 525 48.91 8.84 5.13
N LYS A 526 49.29 8.20 6.24
CA LYS A 526 50.27 8.72 7.21
C LYS A 526 51.62 9.08 6.56
N ASN A 527 52.07 8.35 5.54
CA ASN A 527 53.36 8.62 4.88
C ASN A 527 53.41 9.99 4.17
N LYS A 528 52.24 10.60 3.91
CA LYS A 528 52.08 11.88 3.22
C LYS A 528 51.56 12.98 4.16
N GLU A 529 51.43 12.70 5.46
CA GLU A 529 50.90 13.64 6.45
C GLU A 529 52.02 14.28 7.28
N ASP A 530 51.89 15.59 7.54
CA ASP A 530 52.84 16.39 8.31
C ASP A 530 52.22 17.07 9.54
N ASP A 531 50.89 17.12 9.64
CA ASP A 531 50.22 17.77 10.74
C ASP A 531 50.31 16.95 12.05
N PRO A 532 50.77 17.54 13.16
CA PRO A 532 50.99 16.81 14.41
C PRO A 532 49.71 16.25 15.03
N ASN A 533 48.57 16.94 14.89
CA ASN A 533 47.30 16.48 15.45
C ASN A 533 46.73 15.32 14.64
N VAL A 534 46.83 15.40 13.31
CA VAL A 534 46.44 14.29 12.42
C VAL A 534 47.33 13.07 12.65
N LEU A 535 48.66 13.27 12.72
CA LEU A 535 49.62 12.20 13.00
C LEU A 535 49.35 11.53 14.35
N LYS A 536 48.96 12.29 15.38
CA LYS A 536 48.60 11.74 16.68
C LYS A 536 47.43 10.76 16.56
N TRP A 537 46.33 11.17 15.93
CA TRP A 537 45.17 10.31 15.71
C TRP A 537 45.51 9.08 14.87
N LEU A 538 46.24 9.25 13.75
CA LEU A 538 46.66 8.12 12.89
C LEU A 538 47.48 7.08 13.66
N ASN A 539 48.35 7.51 14.57
CA ASN A 539 49.14 6.61 15.41
C ASN A 539 48.27 5.84 16.41
N GLU A 540 47.30 6.51 17.03
CA GLU A 540 46.33 5.92 17.95
C GLU A 540 45.50 4.84 17.24
N GLU A 541 45.03 5.12 16.02
CA GLU A 541 44.24 4.18 15.23
C GLU A 541 45.03 2.99 14.70
N ILE A 542 46.24 3.22 14.18
CA ILE A 542 47.12 2.13 13.72
C ILE A 542 47.45 1.18 14.89
N ALA A 543 47.66 1.71 16.10
CA ALA A 543 47.88 0.90 17.30
C ALA A 543 46.64 0.08 17.66
N THR A 544 45.46 0.70 17.61
CA THR A 544 44.17 0.04 17.87
C THR A 544 43.91 -1.10 16.87
N LEU A 545 44.07 -0.84 15.57
CA LEU A 545 43.91 -1.84 14.51
C LEU A 545 44.90 -3.00 14.67
N THR A 546 46.16 -2.71 15.03
CA THR A 546 47.16 -3.76 15.30
C THR A 546 46.72 -4.69 16.44
N GLY A 547 46.14 -4.12 17.50
CA GLY A 547 45.55 -4.90 18.59
C GLY A 547 44.29 -5.69 18.19
N ARG A 548 43.46 -5.17 17.28
CA ARG A 548 42.27 -5.87 16.75
C ARG A 548 42.66 -7.03 15.83
N ILE A 549 43.59 -6.83 14.90
CA ILE A 549 44.11 -7.89 14.00
C ILE A 549 44.57 -9.10 14.80
N LYS A 550 45.40 -8.89 15.83
CA LYS A 550 45.91 -9.99 16.67
C LYS A 550 44.79 -10.76 17.39
N ARG A 551 43.74 -10.05 17.83
CA ARG A 551 42.58 -10.70 18.48
C ARG A 551 41.74 -11.48 17.48
N ALA A 552 41.51 -10.91 16.30
CA ALA A 552 40.76 -11.54 15.22
C ALA A 552 41.45 -12.83 14.73
N GLU A 553 42.77 -12.80 14.49
CA GLU A 553 43.54 -13.98 14.08
C GLU A 553 43.40 -15.14 15.09
N VAL A 554 43.53 -14.87 16.39
CA VAL A 554 43.33 -15.90 17.43
C VAL A 554 41.91 -16.45 17.44
N ALA A 555 40.90 -15.59 17.25
CA ALA A 555 39.49 -16.01 17.22
C ALA A 555 39.16 -16.85 15.97
N GLU A 556 39.65 -16.45 14.80
CA GLU A 556 39.50 -17.16 13.53
C GLU A 556 40.17 -18.54 13.58
N GLU A 557 41.42 -18.61 14.06
CA GLU A 557 42.14 -19.87 14.28
C GLU A 557 41.37 -20.83 15.22
N SER A 558 40.78 -20.29 16.29
CA SER A 558 40.03 -21.10 17.27
C SER A 558 38.65 -21.57 16.77
N SER A 559 38.06 -20.89 15.79
CA SER A 559 36.73 -21.18 15.27
C SER A 559 36.73 -21.99 13.97
N GLY A 560 37.91 -22.21 13.37
CA GLY A 560 38.07 -22.99 12.13
C GLY A 560 37.46 -22.32 10.89
N ARG A 561 37.13 -21.03 10.97
CA ARG A 561 36.67 -20.22 9.84
C ARG A 561 37.90 -19.57 9.19
N TYR A 562 38.43 -20.20 8.16
CA TYR A 562 39.44 -19.63 7.26
C TYR A 562 38.83 -19.31 5.91
#